data_AF-A0A9X3AT10-F1
#
_entry.id   AF-A0A9X3AT10-F1
#
_cell.length_a   1.000
_cell.length_b   1.000
_cell.length_c   1.000
_cell.angle_alpha   90.00
_cell.angle_beta   90.00
_cell.angle_gamma   90.00
#
_symmetry.space_group_name_H-M   'P 1'
#
loop_
_entity.id
_entity.type
_entity.pdbx_description
1 polymer ?
#
loop_
_entity_poly.entity_id
_entity_poly.type
_entity_poly.pdbx_seq_one_letter_code
_entity_poly.pdbx_strand_id
1 'polypeptide(L)'
;MYNIVDGQKVPASPTEATHRDYSSKNIGMLYSSGIEAELTYQYNSLDLFANYSKVKMDVEGMPNFYLGTIEDIRQPYNSAPQDKINLGISWQLISALRLPWISSFAMDMTRLPEAQLKRGMDAEGYQLHSVYLTY
;
A
#
# COMPACT_ATOMS: atom_id res chain seq x y z
N MET A 1 22.35 19.03 13.47
CA MET A 1 23.46 18.60 12.60
C MET A 1 24.73 19.06 13.27
N TYR A 2 25.64 18.15 13.63
CA TYR A 2 26.89 18.52 14.30
C TYR A 2 28.00 17.55 13.92
N ASN A 3 29.19 18.07 13.64
CA ASN A 3 30.43 17.33 13.60
C ASN A 3 31.04 17.29 15.01
N ILE A 4 31.78 16.23 15.31
CA ILE A 4 32.62 16.21 16.51
C ILE A 4 34.02 16.62 16.08
N VAL A 5 34.39 17.86 16.38
CA VAL A 5 35.75 18.37 16.23
C VAL A 5 36.30 18.55 17.64
N ASP A 6 37.41 17.89 17.93
CA ASP A 6 38.06 17.92 19.26
C ASP A 6 37.10 17.57 20.41
N GLY A 7 36.18 16.62 20.17
CA GLY A 7 35.21 16.17 21.16
C GLY A 7 33.99 17.08 21.34
N GLN A 8 33.89 18.19 20.59
CA GLN A 8 32.75 19.11 20.68
C GLN A 8 31.83 19.04 19.46
N LYS A 9 30.52 19.12 19.73
CA LYS A 9 29.47 19.15 18.69
C LYS A 9 29.40 20.52 18.03
N VAL A 10 29.86 20.63 16.79
CA VAL A 10 29.91 21.88 15.98
C VAL A 10 28.95 21.77 14.79
N PRO A 11 28.10 22.76 14.48
CA PRO A 11 27.19 22.68 13.33
C PRO A 11 27.93 22.44 12.00
N ALA A 12 27.51 21.42 11.23
CA ALA A 12 28.13 21.10 9.93
C ALA A 12 27.72 22.12 8.85
N SER A 13 28.67 22.54 8.01
CA SER A 13 28.43 23.51 6.92
C SER A 13 27.77 22.85 5.70
N PRO A 14 27.02 23.61 4.85
CA PRO A 14 26.36 23.06 3.66
C PRO A 14 27.31 22.41 2.63
N THR A 15 28.58 22.82 2.61
CA THR A 15 29.62 22.28 1.72
C THR A 15 30.19 20.94 2.16
N GLU A 16 29.98 20.56 3.42
CA GLU A 16 30.52 19.34 4.03
C GLU A 16 29.43 18.28 4.29
N ALA A 17 28.17 18.64 4.07
CA ALA A 17 27.06 17.72 4.17
C ALA A 17 27.19 16.65 3.07
N THR A 18 27.40 15.40 3.49
CA THR A 18 27.45 14.26 2.57
C THR A 18 26.06 13.96 2.02
N HIS A 19 25.96 13.26 0.89
CA HIS A 19 24.68 12.77 0.33
C HIS A 19 23.81 12.04 1.38
N ARG A 20 24.46 11.39 2.35
CA ARG A 20 23.83 10.72 3.49
C ARG A 20 23.17 11.68 4.48
N ASP A 21 23.65 12.92 4.62
CA ASP A 21 23.09 13.91 5.54
C ASP A 21 21.78 14.54 5.02
N TYR A 22 21.53 14.45 3.71
CA TYR A 22 20.25 14.77 3.07
C TYR A 22 19.33 13.53 2.96
N SER A 23 19.86 12.33 3.17
CA SER A 23 19.24 11.07 2.71
C SER A 23 18.02 10.59 3.49
N SER A 24 17.67 11.20 4.63
CA SER A 24 16.66 10.62 5.52
C SER A 24 15.90 11.65 6.36
N LYS A 25 15.61 12.83 5.81
CA LYS A 25 14.62 13.73 6.44
C LYS A 25 13.23 13.22 6.08
N ASN A 26 12.36 13.08 7.09
CA ASN A 26 10.96 12.70 6.88
C ASN A 26 10.16 13.93 6.41
N ILE A 27 10.38 14.31 5.15
CA ILE A 27 9.77 15.47 4.49
C ILE A 27 8.57 15.11 3.62
N GLY A 28 8.42 13.81 3.33
CA GLY A 28 7.33 13.32 2.49
C GLY A 28 6.00 13.32 3.24
N MET A 29 4.96 13.78 2.58
CA MET A 29 3.58 13.63 3.01
C MET A 29 2.89 12.54 2.19
N LEU A 30 2.18 11.66 2.89
CA LEU A 30 1.35 10.62 2.29
C LEU A 30 -0.12 11.01 2.49
N TYR A 31 -0.83 11.17 1.39
CA TYR A 31 -2.26 11.45 1.37
C TYR A 31 -3.00 10.18 1.02
N SER A 32 -4.01 9.83 1.82
CA SER A 32 -4.88 8.68 1.57
C SER A 32 -6.34 9.12 1.61
N SER A 33 -7.11 8.67 0.62
CA SER A 33 -8.56 8.89 0.55
C SER A 33 -9.22 7.70 -0.12
N GLY A 34 -10.41 7.31 0.32
CA GLY A 34 -11.03 6.12 -0.22
C GLY A 34 -12.41 5.84 0.35
N ILE A 35 -12.98 4.74 -0.12
CA ILE A 35 -14.22 4.17 0.39
C ILE A 35 -13.95 2.71 0.70
N GLU A 36 -14.41 2.28 1.85
CA GLU A 36 -14.39 0.89 2.27
C GLU A 36 -15.81 0.52 2.70
N ALA A 37 -16.25 -0.68 2.31
CA ALA A 37 -17.53 -1.24 2.67
C ALA A 37 -17.34 -2.69 3.08
N GLU A 38 -17.98 -3.07 4.18
CA GLU A 38 -17.93 -4.42 4.72
C GLU A 38 -19.34 -4.89 5.04
N LEU A 39 -19.64 -6.13 4.68
CA LEU A 39 -20.85 -6.86 5.03
C LEU A 39 -20.45 -8.20 5.62
N THR A 40 -20.98 -8.50 6.80
CA THR A 40 -20.87 -9.82 7.42
C THR A 40 -22.27 -10.28 7.81
N TYR A 41 -22.61 -11.51 7.44
CA TYR A 41 -23.89 -12.12 7.77
C TYR A 41 -23.69 -13.56 8.25
N GLN A 42 -24.36 -13.92 9.32
CA GLN A 42 -24.29 -15.26 9.90
C GLN A 42 -25.71 -15.78 10.15
N TYR A 43 -25.98 -16.99 9.64
CA TYR A 43 -27.26 -17.66 9.85
C TYR A 43 -27.08 -19.18 9.94
N ASN A 44 -27.39 -19.73 11.11
CA ASN A 44 -27.25 -21.15 11.43
C ASN A 44 -25.84 -21.66 11.10
N SER A 45 -25.73 -22.50 10.09
CA SER A 45 -24.50 -23.16 9.64
C SER A 45 -23.76 -22.39 8.55
N LEU A 46 -24.23 -21.19 8.19
CA LEU A 46 -23.73 -20.40 7.07
C LEU A 46 -23.20 -19.05 7.56
N ASP A 47 -21.93 -18.79 7.24
CA ASP A 47 -21.27 -17.50 7.42
C ASP A 47 -21.00 -16.90 6.02
N LEU A 48 -21.31 -15.62 5.83
CA LEU A 48 -21.05 -14.87 4.61
C LEU A 48 -20.28 -13.60 4.95
N PHE A 49 -19.32 -13.25 4.11
CA PHE A 49 -18.69 -11.94 4.15
C PHE A 49 -18.50 -11.37 2.75
N ALA A 50 -18.57 -10.05 2.66
CA ALA A 50 -18.19 -9.30 1.48
C ALA A 50 -17.46 -8.03 1.94
N ASN A 51 -16.33 -7.72 1.32
CA ASN A 51 -15.67 -6.45 1.50
C ASN A 51 -15.34 -5.83 0.15
N TYR A 52 -15.33 -4.51 0.14
CA TYR A 52 -14.92 -3.69 -0.98
C TYR A 52 -14.03 -2.59 -0.46
N SER A 53 -12.87 -2.41 -1.08
CA SER A 53 -11.99 -1.29 -0.78
C SER A 53 -11.55 -0.62 -2.07
N LYS A 54 -11.61 0.71 -2.05
CA LYS A 54 -11.08 1.58 -3.09
C LYS A 54 -10.31 2.71 -2.44
N VAL A 55 -9.00 2.68 -2.57
CA VAL A 55 -8.09 3.61 -1.88
C VAL A 55 -7.20 4.28 -2.89
N LYS A 56 -7.16 5.62 -2.82
CA LYS A 56 -6.24 6.46 -3.59
C LYS A 56 -5.18 6.98 -2.63
N MET A 57 -3.93 6.65 -2.91
CA MET A 57 -2.79 7.17 -2.17
C MET A 57 -1.90 8.00 -3.08
N ASP A 58 -1.53 9.18 -2.60
CA ASP A 58 -0.64 10.12 -3.27
C ASP A 58 0.49 10.54 -2.33
N VAL A 59 1.65 10.84 -2.90
CA VAL A 59 2.83 11.31 -2.18
C VAL A 59 3.26 12.68 -2.69
N GLU A 60 3.76 13.50 -1.78
CA GLU A 60 4.31 14.83 -2.04
C GLU A 60 5.56 15.01 -1.17
N GLY A 61 6.55 15.77 -1.65
CA GLY A 61 7.78 15.99 -0.91
C GLY A 61 8.74 14.80 -0.96
N MET A 62 8.71 14.00 -2.04
CA MET A 62 9.64 12.86 -2.19
C MET A 62 11.05 13.36 -2.54
N PRO A 63 12.09 12.94 -1.82
CA PRO A 63 13.46 13.32 -2.14
C PRO A 63 13.90 12.68 -3.46
N ASN A 64 14.37 13.51 -4.40
CA ASN A 64 15.12 13.05 -5.56
C ASN A 64 16.59 12.94 -5.20
N PHE A 65 17.02 11.75 -4.79
CA PHE A 65 18.41 11.50 -4.38
C PHE A 65 19.44 11.71 -5.50
N TYR A 66 19.05 11.64 -6.76
CA TYR A 66 19.97 11.86 -7.89
C TYR A 66 20.20 13.34 -8.17
N LEU A 67 19.16 14.17 -8.00
CA LEU A 67 19.24 15.62 -8.25
C LEU A 67 19.47 16.43 -6.98
N GLY A 68 19.40 15.82 -5.79
CA GLY A 68 19.51 16.52 -4.51
C GLY A 68 18.34 17.47 -4.24
N THR A 69 17.19 17.25 -4.90
CA THR A 69 16.00 18.10 -4.81
C THR A 69 14.85 17.39 -4.09
N ILE A 70 13.82 18.15 -3.73
CA ILE A 70 12.55 17.63 -3.23
C ILE A 70 11.52 17.76 -4.35
N GLU A 71 10.78 16.69 -4.61
CA GLU A 71 9.66 16.71 -5.53
C GLU A 71 8.39 17.16 -4.79
N ASP A 72 8.05 18.44 -4.94
CA ASP A 72 6.86 19.06 -4.33
C ASP A 72 5.59 18.82 -5.16
N ILE A 73 5.68 18.07 -6.27
CA ILE A 73 4.52 17.71 -7.08
C ILE A 73 3.86 16.49 -6.46
N ARG A 74 2.56 16.62 -6.15
CA ARG A 74 1.75 15.48 -5.73
C ARG A 74 1.64 14.47 -6.87
N GLN A 75 2.03 13.23 -6.62
CA GLN A 75 1.98 12.13 -7.58
C GLN A 75 1.38 10.87 -6.97
N PRO A 76 0.86 9.93 -7.79
CA PRO A 76 0.41 8.64 -7.32
C PRO A 76 1.48 7.90 -6.51
N TYR A 77 1.07 7.31 -5.39
CA TYR A 77 1.96 6.43 -4.64
C TYR A 77 2.07 5.07 -5.34
N ASN A 78 3.29 4.70 -5.73
CA ASN A 78 3.54 3.48 -6.51
C ASN A 78 3.26 2.16 -5.76
N SER A 79 3.11 2.22 -4.44
CA SER A 79 2.79 1.09 -3.58
C SER A 79 1.39 1.22 -2.99
N ALA A 80 0.53 2.03 -3.60
CA ALA A 80 -0.87 2.08 -3.25
C ALA A 80 -1.51 0.69 -3.46
N PRO A 81 -2.36 0.23 -2.54
CA PRO A 81 -3.07 -1.03 -2.74
C PRO A 81 -4.02 -0.93 -3.94
N GLN A 82 -4.15 -2.02 -4.70
CA GLN A 82 -5.19 -2.15 -5.72
C GLN A 82 -6.58 -2.11 -5.09
N ASP A 83 -7.54 -1.55 -5.83
CA ASP A 83 -8.96 -1.66 -5.51
C ASP A 83 -9.37 -3.15 -5.52
N LYS A 84 -10.09 -3.60 -4.49
CA LYS A 84 -10.40 -5.02 -4.31
C LYS A 84 -11.83 -5.24 -3.85
N ILE A 85 -12.41 -6.35 -4.31
CA ILE A 85 -13.62 -6.96 -3.75
C ILE A 85 -13.22 -8.33 -3.23
N ASN A 86 -13.54 -8.63 -1.98
CA ASN A 86 -13.46 -10.00 -1.49
C ASN A 86 -14.86 -10.49 -1.09
N LEU A 87 -15.17 -11.71 -1.50
CA LEU A 87 -16.40 -12.40 -1.16
C LEU A 87 -16.02 -13.70 -0.45
N GLY A 88 -16.80 -14.11 0.52
CA GLY A 88 -16.65 -15.45 1.06
C GLY A 88 -17.89 -16.00 1.72
N ILE A 89 -17.90 -17.32 1.77
CA ILE A 89 -18.93 -18.17 2.31
C ILE A 89 -18.24 -19.26 3.12
N SER A 90 -18.74 -19.56 4.30
CA SER A 90 -18.28 -20.68 5.11
C SER A 90 -19.48 -21.46 5.57
N TRP A 91 -19.54 -22.74 5.19
CA TRP A 91 -20.67 -23.60 5.49
C TRP A 91 -20.24 -24.78 6.36
N GLN A 92 -20.83 -24.90 7.55
CA GLN A 92 -20.82 -26.10 8.36
C GLN A 92 -21.78 -27.15 7.78
N LEU A 93 -21.24 -28.14 7.05
CA LEU A 93 -22.03 -29.17 6.37
C LEU A 93 -22.58 -30.21 7.35
N ILE A 94 -21.73 -30.63 8.30
CA ILE A 94 -22.05 -31.53 9.42
C ILE A 94 -21.26 -31.08 10.65
N SER A 95 -21.50 -31.63 11.84
CA SER A 95 -20.83 -31.20 13.08
C SER A 95 -19.29 -31.19 13.02
N ALA A 96 -18.69 -32.09 12.23
CA ALA A 96 -17.23 -32.17 12.07
C ALA A 96 -16.70 -31.39 10.86
N LEU A 97 -17.51 -31.12 9.83
CA LEU A 97 -17.01 -30.64 8.53
C LEU A 97 -17.45 -29.21 8.21
N ARG A 98 -16.48 -28.34 7.95
CA ARG A 98 -16.69 -26.97 7.46
C ARG A 98 -15.98 -26.75 6.12
N LEU A 99 -16.68 -26.08 5.21
CA LEU A 99 -16.20 -25.73 3.87
C LEU A 99 -16.25 -24.21 3.66
N PRO A 100 -15.12 -23.51 3.84
CA PRO A 100 -14.97 -22.11 3.41
C PRO A 100 -14.60 -21.99 1.93
N TRP A 101 -15.23 -21.06 1.23
CA TRP A 101 -14.83 -20.56 -0.08
C TRP A 101 -14.64 -19.04 -0.02
N ILE A 102 -13.54 -18.56 -0.57
CA ILE A 102 -13.16 -17.15 -0.60
C ILE A 102 -12.77 -16.80 -2.04
N SER A 103 -13.27 -15.68 -2.53
CA SER A 103 -12.91 -15.10 -3.82
C SER A 103 -12.45 -13.68 -3.67
N SER A 104 -11.28 -13.38 -4.22
CA SER A 104 -10.68 -12.05 -4.26
C SER A 104 -10.60 -11.57 -5.70
N PHE A 105 -11.13 -10.38 -5.97
CA PHE A 105 -11.10 -9.71 -7.27
C PHE A 105 -10.32 -8.42 -7.10
N ALA A 106 -9.10 -8.37 -7.64
CA ALA A 106 -8.30 -7.15 -7.71
C ALA A 106 -8.49 -6.48 -9.07
N MET A 107 -8.67 -5.16 -9.06
CA MET A 107 -8.82 -4.36 -10.27
C MET A 107 -7.45 -3.93 -10.80
N ASP A 108 -7.41 -3.49 -12.07
CA ASP A 108 -6.19 -3.01 -12.71
C ASP A 108 -5.53 -1.86 -11.93
N MET A 109 -4.21 -1.94 -11.76
CA MET A 109 -3.39 -0.89 -11.16
C MET A 109 -2.91 0.08 -12.23
N THR A 110 -3.75 1.06 -12.56
CA THR A 110 -3.46 2.08 -13.58
C THR A 110 -3.04 3.43 -13.00
N ARG A 111 -3.15 3.61 -11.67
CA ARG A 111 -2.78 4.85 -10.98
C ARG A 111 -1.34 4.79 -10.47
N LEU A 112 -0.39 5.07 -11.35
CA LEU A 112 1.05 5.11 -11.04
C LEU A 112 1.68 6.42 -11.50
N PRO A 113 2.89 6.78 -11.02
CA PRO A 113 3.67 7.87 -11.59
C PRO A 113 3.86 7.69 -13.11
N GLU A 114 3.86 8.78 -13.87
CA GLU A 114 3.92 8.74 -15.34
C GLU A 114 5.16 7.98 -15.86
N ALA A 115 6.30 8.14 -15.18
CA ALA A 115 7.52 7.42 -15.51
C ALA A 115 7.39 5.89 -15.39
N GLN A 116 6.53 5.40 -14.48
CA GLN A 116 6.26 3.97 -14.32
C GLN A 116 5.26 3.48 -15.36
N LEU A 117 4.21 4.25 -15.65
CA LEU A 117 3.26 3.94 -16.73
C LEU A 117 3.97 3.82 -18.09
N LYS A 118 4.88 4.74 -18.41
CA LYS A 118 5.71 4.68 -19.63
C LYS A 118 6.60 3.44 -19.71
N ARG A 119 6.88 2.79 -18.58
CA ARG A 119 7.69 1.57 -18.49
C ARG A 119 6.85 0.29 -18.47
N GLY A 120 5.52 0.38 -18.57
CA GLY A 120 4.62 -0.78 -18.50
C GLY A 120 4.63 -1.45 -17.13
N MET A 121 4.75 -0.66 -16.06
CA MET A 121 4.73 -1.16 -14.67
C MET A 121 3.32 -1.21 -14.08
N ASP A 122 2.30 -0.92 -14.87
CA ASP A 122 0.92 -1.23 -14.53
C ASP A 122 0.74 -2.74 -14.33
N ALA A 123 -0.25 -3.08 -13.50
CA ALA A 123 -0.56 -4.47 -13.22
C ALA A 123 -2.02 -4.74 -13.57
N GLU A 124 -2.26 -5.76 -14.37
CA GLU A 124 -3.61 -6.26 -14.63
C GLU A 124 -4.24 -6.76 -13.33
N GLY A 125 -5.55 -6.60 -13.26
CA GLY A 125 -6.38 -7.18 -12.22
C GLY A 125 -6.29 -8.71 -12.24
N TYR A 126 -6.59 -9.31 -11.10
CA TYR A 126 -6.57 -10.76 -10.96
C TYR A 126 -7.74 -11.27 -10.13
N GLN A 127 -8.05 -12.54 -10.32
CA GLN A 127 -9.05 -13.25 -9.54
C GLN A 127 -8.40 -14.44 -8.86
N LEU A 128 -8.58 -14.54 -7.55
CA LEU A 128 -8.08 -15.64 -6.75
C LEU A 128 -9.24 -16.30 -6.03
N HIS A 129 -9.42 -17.59 -6.25
CA HIS A 129 -10.43 -18.41 -5.57
C HIS A 129 -9.73 -19.41 -4.68
N SER A 130 -10.15 -19.47 -3.42
CA SER A 130 -9.62 -20.38 -2.41
C SER A 130 -10.76 -21.20 -1.81
N VAL A 131 -10.56 -22.50 -1.70
CA VAL A 131 -11.45 -23.42 -0.99
C VAL A 131 -10.64 -24.06 0.13
N TYR A 132 -11.22 -24.08 1.32
CA TYR A 132 -10.62 -24.70 2.50
C TYR A 132 -11.51 -25.84 2.99
N LEU A 133 -10.90 -26.83 3.64
CA LEU A 133 -11.61 -27.93 4.27
C LEU A 133 -11.13 -28.00 5.73
N THR A 134 -12.07 -28.02 6.67
CA THR A 134 -11.78 -28.22 8.08
C THR A 134 -12.61 -29.40 8.57
N TYR A 135 -11.93 -30.42 9.10
CA TYR A 135 -12.52 -31.66 9.62
C TYR A 135 -11.91 -32.01 10.99
#